data_AF-A0AAR5PDA1-F1
#
_entry.id   AF-A0AAR5PDA1-F1
#
_cell.length_a   1.000
_cell.length_b   1.000
_cell.length_c   1.000
_cell.angle_alpha   90.00
_cell.angle_beta   90.00
_cell.angle_gamma   90.00
#
_symmetry.space_group_name_H-M   'P 1'
#
loop_
_entity.id
_entity.type
_entity.pdbx_description
1 polymer ?
#
loop_
_entity_poly.entity_id
_entity_poly.type
_entity_poly.pdbx_seq_one_letter_code
_entity_poly.pdbx_strand_id
1 'polypeptide(L)'
;MSILCNYYVAVQICGDFSNRQIDSFVDVHSVLTTRMAQFLQRFLLLVLLVELGDASCLPDNVFPPMYRMDHYKNCPRNTSTYCLFTFKVHTKMPQILETENNPQRFDRSILNRMLCVPNSIDTIEYGNAVIAGELHGFNFTVQLDEVQCEQQWEFPYQKTIIWLIIATYLLITLEATRAHYMSLRDPKASSHWCHNFSVIRNAQKLFEQNRSPDFQRLKSVQGIRVFNMGVVVAWHCAVSLSQTYMTDVEQLEKNFEHPLVHYLMYLGGLCVQMFFLISSFLLTNQILQMFSRNGRFSLQDCCIMMLNRVVRLMPVLLFSIFTTWMGIYDNSPHTIANRNVYIPSCGCNWWRTLLQTTFLIPFSQICTPGMWYLSVDTLYYGSTLLILYLALNLHLDLRRLSARLILILIGCFAAYLQVKDYSYMFRPHPQELKTMTFSKDMNGVYVPPLASWPSSLFGVILGHIYYSNKLEKSVKVNPDQEKMWWMVFGCVPLLSLHLSTYSFTGVAGSILGAILKPLFVFPLGLGVLGMAFGLGGPVKALLEARVLVVLSNVTFCTYVFHFYVVFAKGFFLDELLPYHAQDLVSWLTFDLLAAFGLGTVMTILVEFPCLALQKLCLPQVKPAAKKLE
;
A
#
# COMPACT_ATOMS: atom_id res chain seq x y z
N MET A 1 -2.26 15.25 30.65
CA MET A 1 -3.53 15.97 30.94
C MET A 1 -3.81 17.12 29.97
N SER A 2 -2.90 17.41 29.03
CA SER A 2 -3.01 18.44 27.97
C SER A 2 -3.56 17.94 26.62
N ILE A 3 -3.87 16.63 26.49
CA ILE A 3 -4.37 16.02 25.25
C ILE A 3 -5.91 16.08 25.13
N LEU A 4 -6.62 16.30 26.25
CA LEU A 4 -8.09 16.35 26.28
C LEU A 4 -8.68 17.71 25.86
N CYS A 5 -7.88 18.77 25.82
CA CYS A 5 -8.38 20.13 25.50
C CYS A 5 -8.53 20.37 23.98
N ASN A 6 -7.76 19.67 23.14
CA ASN A 6 -7.81 19.84 21.68
C ASN A 6 -9.00 19.14 21.00
N TYR A 7 -9.71 18.25 21.72
CA TYR A 7 -10.89 17.58 21.18
C TYR A 7 -12.13 18.48 21.14
N TYR A 8 -12.19 19.52 22.01
CA TYR A 8 -13.37 20.39 22.12
C TYR A 8 -13.44 21.44 21.01
N VAL A 9 -12.30 21.90 20.49
CA VAL A 9 -12.25 22.91 19.42
C VAL A 9 -12.60 22.32 18.05
N ALA A 10 -12.35 21.03 17.82
CA ALA A 10 -12.70 20.34 16.57
C ALA A 10 -14.22 20.13 16.39
N VAL A 11 -14.98 20.07 17.49
CA VAL A 11 -16.44 19.84 17.46
C VAL A 11 -17.21 21.12 17.10
N GLN A 12 -16.64 22.30 17.38
CA GLN A 12 -17.33 23.58 17.17
C GLN A 12 -17.27 24.09 15.72
N ILE A 13 -16.35 23.58 14.89
CA ILE A 13 -16.18 23.99 13.48
C ILE A 13 -17.05 23.12 12.52
N CYS A 14 -17.51 21.95 12.95
CA CYS A 14 -18.37 21.07 12.14
C CYS A 14 -19.86 21.43 12.16
N GLY A 15 -20.28 22.41 12.97
CA GLY A 15 -21.68 22.77 13.19
C GLY A 15 -22.38 23.52 12.04
N ASP A 16 -21.63 24.17 11.14
CA ASP A 16 -22.22 25.13 10.17
C ASP A 16 -22.45 24.58 8.74
N PHE A 17 -22.25 23.28 8.50
CA PHE A 17 -22.15 22.75 7.12
C PHE A 17 -23.42 22.07 6.56
N SER A 18 -24.61 22.28 7.15
CA SER A 18 -25.81 21.49 6.83
C SER A 18 -26.80 22.07 5.82
N ASN A 19 -26.56 23.19 5.15
CA ASN A 19 -27.55 23.74 4.20
C ASN A 19 -26.94 24.40 2.96
N ARG A 20 -26.93 23.69 1.83
CA ARG A 20 -27.08 24.24 0.46
C ARG A 20 -27.22 23.11 -0.57
N GLN A 21 -28.29 23.17 -1.37
CA GLN A 21 -28.46 22.38 -2.60
C GLN A 21 -27.46 22.86 -3.66
N ILE A 22 -26.85 21.92 -4.41
CA ILE A 22 -25.89 22.21 -5.48
C ILE A 22 -26.46 21.61 -6.78
N ASP A 23 -26.81 22.48 -7.72
CA ASP A 23 -27.51 22.16 -8.98
C ASP A 23 -26.63 22.39 -10.22
N SER A 24 -25.39 21.86 -10.29
CA SER A 24 -24.65 21.75 -11.56
C SER A 24 -23.44 20.80 -11.51
N PHE A 25 -23.11 20.14 -12.63
CA PHE A 25 -22.01 19.15 -12.76
C PHE A 25 -20.61 19.81 -12.75
N VAL A 26 -20.51 21.12 -13.03
CA VAL A 26 -19.25 21.88 -13.10
C VAL A 26 -18.82 22.40 -11.71
N ASP A 27 -19.76 22.76 -10.84
CA ASP A 27 -19.47 23.19 -9.47
C ASP A 27 -19.02 22.05 -8.54
N VAL A 28 -19.45 20.82 -8.84
CA VAL A 28 -19.08 19.65 -8.03
C VAL A 28 -17.58 19.34 -8.14
N HIS A 29 -16.97 19.56 -9.31
CA HIS A 29 -15.56 19.24 -9.53
C HIS A 29 -14.62 20.23 -8.84
N SER A 30 -14.91 21.55 -8.90
CA SER A 30 -14.09 22.59 -8.25
C SER A 30 -14.22 22.55 -6.72
N VAL A 31 -15.44 22.33 -6.21
CA VAL A 31 -15.71 22.25 -4.77
C VAL A 31 -15.14 20.98 -4.14
N LEU A 32 -15.17 19.83 -4.84
CA LEU A 32 -14.57 18.59 -4.34
C LEU A 32 -13.03 18.66 -4.31
N THR A 33 -12.37 19.20 -5.33
CA THR A 33 -10.90 19.28 -5.35
C THR A 33 -10.37 20.22 -4.25
N THR A 34 -10.99 21.38 -4.05
CA THR A 34 -10.54 22.36 -3.05
C THR A 34 -10.86 21.91 -1.63
N ARG A 35 -12.02 21.29 -1.39
CA ARG A 35 -12.39 20.79 -0.05
C ARG A 35 -11.66 19.49 0.31
N MET A 36 -11.33 18.65 -0.68
CA MET A 36 -10.52 17.44 -0.47
C MET A 36 -9.07 17.78 -0.17
N ALA A 37 -8.49 18.75 -0.89
CA ALA A 37 -7.16 19.28 -0.57
C ALA A 37 -7.15 19.91 0.83
N GLN A 38 -8.14 20.72 1.19
CA GLN A 38 -8.22 21.33 2.53
C GLN A 38 -8.43 20.31 3.65
N PHE A 39 -9.21 19.25 3.42
CA PHE A 39 -9.40 18.18 4.41
C PHE A 39 -8.13 17.35 4.61
N LEU A 40 -7.47 16.92 3.51
CA LEU A 40 -6.21 16.18 3.58
C LEU A 40 -5.09 17.04 4.16
N GLN A 41 -4.99 18.31 3.74
CA GLN A 41 -4.03 19.27 4.27
C GLN A 41 -4.26 19.53 5.76
N ARG A 42 -5.51 19.72 6.21
CA ARG A 42 -5.82 19.92 7.65
C ARG A 42 -5.61 18.64 8.47
N PHE A 43 -5.91 17.47 7.91
CA PHE A 43 -5.64 16.18 8.56
C PHE A 43 -4.14 15.94 8.70
N LEU A 44 -3.35 16.27 7.67
CA LEU A 44 -1.89 16.22 7.68
C LEU A 44 -1.29 17.29 8.60
N LEU A 45 -1.78 18.52 8.60
CA LEU A 45 -1.37 19.59 9.52
C LEU A 45 -1.69 19.23 10.98
N LEU A 46 -2.79 18.52 11.26
CA LEU A 46 -3.08 18.03 12.61
C LEU A 46 -2.09 16.96 13.08
N VAL A 47 -1.50 16.21 12.13
CA VAL A 47 -0.41 15.27 12.39
C VAL A 47 0.93 16.01 12.49
N LEU A 48 1.12 17.12 11.79
CA LEU A 48 2.42 17.79 11.61
C LEU A 48 2.67 19.02 12.50
N LEU A 49 1.69 19.47 13.28
CA LEU A 49 1.88 20.60 14.20
C LEU A 49 2.48 20.16 15.54
N VAL A 50 3.78 19.83 15.55
CA VAL A 50 4.65 19.95 16.73
C VAL A 50 6.06 20.35 16.26
N GLU A 51 6.65 21.29 17.01
CA GLU A 51 7.77 22.18 16.75
C GLU A 51 9.06 21.53 16.19
N LEU A 52 9.67 22.24 15.22
CA LEU A 52 11.06 22.06 14.79
C LEU A 52 11.98 22.54 15.93
N GLY A 53 12.58 21.59 16.64
CA GLY A 53 13.67 21.87 17.58
C GLY A 53 15.02 21.90 16.86
N ASP A 54 15.72 23.03 16.98
CA ASP A 54 17.13 23.18 16.62
C ASP A 54 18.04 22.46 17.63
N ALA A 55 18.99 21.66 17.13
CA ALA A 55 20.31 21.30 17.69
C ALA A 55 20.79 20.00 17.01
N SER A 56 22.03 19.78 16.59
CA SER A 56 23.30 20.50 16.70
C SER A 56 24.19 19.99 15.56
N CYS A 57 24.87 20.89 14.85
CA CYS A 57 25.67 20.60 13.67
C CYS A 57 26.90 19.73 13.96
N LEU A 58 27.09 18.64 13.20
CA LEU A 58 28.44 18.19 12.86
C LEU A 58 28.90 19.02 11.66
N PRO A 59 30.16 19.49 11.61
CA PRO A 59 30.62 20.29 10.49
C PRO A 59 30.68 19.47 9.20
N ASP A 60 30.00 19.96 8.15
CA ASP A 60 29.89 19.37 6.80
C ASP A 60 31.24 19.06 6.11
N ASN A 61 32.34 19.61 6.62
CA ASN A 61 33.67 19.57 5.97
C ASN A 61 34.57 18.39 6.39
N VAL A 62 34.10 17.45 7.22
CA VAL A 62 34.95 16.35 7.73
C VAL A 62 34.86 15.07 6.88
N PHE A 63 33.79 14.88 6.10
CA PHE A 63 33.53 13.64 5.37
C PHE A 63 33.31 13.86 3.87
N PRO A 64 33.76 12.94 3.00
CA PRO A 64 33.38 12.97 1.60
C PRO A 64 31.87 12.75 1.46
N PRO A 65 31.21 13.39 0.48
CA PRO A 65 29.79 13.22 0.26
C PRO A 65 29.48 11.75 -0.10
N MET A 66 28.43 11.20 0.51
CA MET A 66 28.04 9.81 0.27
C MET A 66 27.62 9.58 -1.18
N TYR A 67 27.00 10.57 -1.82
CA TYR A 67 26.55 10.50 -3.20
C TYR A 67 27.21 11.60 -4.03
N ARG A 68 27.64 11.23 -5.22
CA ARG A 68 28.03 12.17 -6.29
C ARG A 68 27.39 11.69 -7.58
N MET A 69 26.97 12.63 -8.40
CA MET A 69 26.27 12.37 -9.64
C MET A 69 26.71 13.35 -10.72
N ASP A 70 27.13 12.82 -11.86
CA ASP A 70 27.32 13.63 -13.06
C ASP A 70 25.95 13.98 -13.66
N HIS A 71 25.84 15.11 -14.36
CA HIS A 71 24.57 15.49 -14.99
C HIS A 71 24.14 14.45 -16.04
N TYR A 72 23.05 13.75 -15.77
CA TYR A 72 22.63 12.61 -16.59
C TYR A 72 22.36 12.98 -18.05
N LYS A 73 21.64 14.08 -18.27
CA LYS A 73 21.31 14.59 -19.61
C LYS A 73 22.52 15.00 -20.43
N ASN A 74 23.62 15.34 -19.77
CA ASN A 74 24.86 15.76 -20.44
C ASN A 74 25.73 14.57 -20.85
N CYS A 75 25.38 13.34 -20.44
CA CYS A 75 26.13 12.15 -20.79
C CYS A 75 25.79 11.66 -22.21
N PRO A 76 26.73 11.73 -23.17
CA PRO A 76 26.45 11.33 -24.56
C PRO A 76 26.36 9.81 -24.68
N ARG A 77 25.14 9.28 -24.80
CA ARG A 77 24.87 7.83 -24.85
C ARG A 77 25.52 7.08 -26.02
N ASN A 78 25.93 7.78 -27.09
CA ASN A 78 26.60 7.16 -28.24
C ASN A 78 28.07 6.85 -27.96
N THR A 79 28.71 7.59 -27.06
CA THR A 79 30.16 7.51 -26.79
C THR A 79 30.48 7.18 -25.34
N SER A 80 29.50 7.22 -24.45
CA SER A 80 29.64 7.00 -23.02
C SER A 80 28.47 6.21 -22.46
N THR A 81 28.74 5.46 -21.39
CA THR A 81 27.75 4.69 -20.64
C THR A 81 27.64 5.27 -19.23
N TYR A 82 26.42 5.44 -18.75
CA TYR A 82 26.17 5.95 -17.40
C TYR A 82 26.19 4.80 -16.40
N CYS A 83 27.01 4.88 -15.36
CA CYS A 83 27.20 3.78 -14.41
C CYS A 83 27.14 4.25 -12.95
N LEU A 84 26.48 3.45 -12.13
CA LEU A 84 26.49 3.53 -10.67
C LEU A 84 27.63 2.66 -10.14
N PHE A 85 28.59 3.29 -9.48
CA PHE A 85 29.67 2.63 -8.75
C PHE A 85 29.37 2.68 -7.26
N THR A 86 29.48 1.54 -6.59
CA THR A 86 29.39 1.41 -5.15
C THR A 86 30.77 1.08 -4.60
N PHE A 87 31.32 1.96 -3.79
CA PHE A 87 32.62 1.80 -3.16
C PHE A 87 32.47 1.59 -1.65
N LYS A 88 33.23 0.66 -1.09
CA LYS A 88 33.38 0.50 0.36
C LYS A 88 34.68 1.12 0.83
N VAL A 89 34.58 2.00 1.81
CA VAL A 89 35.69 2.72 2.44
C VAL A 89 36.10 1.98 3.70
N HIS A 90 37.34 1.53 3.73
CA HIS A 90 37.97 0.97 4.92
C HIS A 90 38.74 2.06 5.65
N THR A 91 38.38 2.31 6.90
CA THR A 91 38.94 3.40 7.70
C THR A 91 39.01 3.02 9.17
N LYS A 92 39.95 3.64 9.90
CA LYS A 92 40.03 3.55 11.36
C LYS A 92 39.31 4.71 12.06
N MET A 93 38.65 5.60 11.30
CA MET A 93 37.93 6.74 11.86
C MET A 93 36.70 6.26 12.63
N PRO A 94 36.62 6.52 13.95
CA PRO A 94 35.51 6.02 14.79
C PRO A 94 34.14 6.50 14.31
N GLN A 95 34.04 7.72 13.80
CA GLN A 95 32.77 8.32 13.36
C GLN A 95 32.12 7.57 12.18
N ILE A 96 32.93 7.03 11.25
CA ILE A 96 32.41 6.25 10.12
C ILE A 96 32.03 4.84 10.61
N LEU A 97 32.89 4.23 11.43
CA LEU A 97 32.64 2.91 12.01
C LEU A 97 31.40 2.89 12.93
N GLU A 98 31.09 4.00 13.58
CA GLU A 98 29.86 4.14 14.37
C GLU A 98 28.61 4.09 13.50
N THR A 99 28.67 4.62 12.27
CA THR A 99 27.52 4.58 11.34
C THR A 99 27.29 3.21 10.72
N GLU A 100 28.34 2.40 10.52
CA GLU A 100 28.20 1.00 10.08
C GLU A 100 27.40 0.17 11.11
N ASN A 101 27.54 0.50 12.40
CA ASN A 101 26.87 -0.20 13.50
C ASN A 101 25.56 0.45 13.95
N ASN A 102 25.20 1.63 13.43
CA ASN A 102 23.98 2.34 13.82
C ASN A 102 22.88 2.13 12.77
N PRO A 103 21.85 1.32 13.07
CA PRO A 103 20.83 0.95 12.10
C PRO A 103 19.82 2.10 11.81
N GLN A 104 19.92 3.24 12.49
CA GLN A 104 19.12 4.43 12.22
C GLN A 104 19.81 5.40 11.23
N ARG A 105 21.07 5.14 10.88
CA ARG A 105 21.86 5.98 9.98
C ARG A 105 22.19 5.23 8.70
N PHE A 106 22.48 5.98 7.65
CA PHE A 106 23.10 5.43 6.45
C PHE A 106 24.56 5.11 6.76
N ASP A 107 25.03 4.01 6.18
CA ASP A 107 26.39 3.56 6.32
C ASP A 107 27.32 4.50 5.54
N ARG A 108 28.04 5.38 6.26
CA ARG A 108 28.96 6.36 5.66
C ARG A 108 30.23 5.69 5.12
N SER A 109 30.44 4.39 5.32
CA SER A 109 31.50 3.63 4.66
C SER A 109 31.17 3.31 3.20
N ILE A 110 29.90 3.46 2.78
CA ILE A 110 29.45 3.16 1.42
C ILE A 110 29.32 4.47 0.64
N LEU A 111 30.14 4.63 -0.40
CA LEU A 111 30.09 5.76 -1.32
C LEU A 111 29.47 5.32 -2.64
N ASN A 112 28.42 6.02 -3.08
CA ASN A 112 27.85 5.80 -4.41
C ASN A 112 28.28 6.94 -5.35
N ARG A 113 28.77 6.57 -6.52
CA ARG A 113 29.20 7.49 -7.58
C ARG A 113 28.47 7.14 -8.87
N MET A 114 27.67 8.08 -9.35
CA MET A 114 26.95 7.96 -10.61
C MET A 114 27.71 8.73 -11.67
N LEU A 115 28.46 8.03 -12.52
CA LEU A 115 29.45 8.62 -13.41
C LEU A 115 29.12 8.37 -14.88
N CYS A 116 29.43 9.34 -15.73
CA CYS A 116 29.38 9.18 -17.18
C CYS A 116 30.74 8.65 -17.69
N VAL A 117 30.80 7.36 -18.00
CA VAL A 117 32.04 6.67 -18.36
C VAL A 117 32.21 6.64 -19.88
N PRO A 118 33.29 7.20 -20.45
CA PRO A 118 33.57 7.07 -21.88
C PRO A 118 33.78 5.61 -22.29
N ASN A 119 33.14 5.16 -23.36
CA ASN A 119 33.25 3.77 -23.86
C ASN A 119 34.68 3.41 -24.34
N SER A 120 35.56 4.40 -24.49
CA SER A 120 36.97 4.22 -24.86
C SER A 120 37.88 3.82 -23.70
N ILE A 121 37.41 3.93 -22.45
CA ILE A 121 38.20 3.66 -21.24
C ILE A 121 37.57 2.49 -20.50
N ASP A 122 38.39 1.67 -19.84
CA ASP A 122 37.87 0.62 -18.95
C ASP A 122 37.03 1.24 -17.83
N THR A 123 35.84 0.68 -17.60
CA THR A 123 34.86 1.23 -16.66
C THR A 123 35.35 1.20 -15.22
N ILE A 124 36.03 0.12 -14.82
CA ILE A 124 36.53 -0.05 -13.46
C ILE A 124 37.73 0.88 -13.23
N GLU A 125 38.65 0.96 -14.20
CA GLU A 125 39.80 1.86 -14.15
C GLU A 125 39.36 3.33 -14.01
N TYR A 126 38.38 3.75 -14.82
CA TYR A 126 37.84 5.11 -14.76
C TYR A 126 37.24 5.44 -13.39
N GLY A 127 36.37 4.55 -12.86
CA GLY A 127 35.76 4.75 -11.54
C GLY A 127 36.79 4.83 -10.42
N ASN A 128 37.80 3.95 -10.44
CA ASN A 128 38.90 3.95 -9.47
C ASN A 128 39.75 5.22 -9.55
N ALA A 129 40.02 5.72 -10.75
CA ALA A 129 40.78 6.96 -10.94
C ALA A 129 40.02 8.18 -10.39
N VAL A 130 38.70 8.26 -10.62
CA VAL A 130 37.85 9.36 -10.13
C VAL A 130 37.82 9.37 -8.60
N ILE A 131 37.56 8.23 -7.96
CA ILE A 131 37.48 8.17 -6.49
C ILE A 131 38.85 8.40 -5.82
N ALA A 132 39.94 7.93 -6.44
CA ALA A 132 41.30 8.19 -5.95
C ALA A 132 41.65 9.68 -5.99
N GLY A 133 41.22 10.40 -7.04
CA GLY A 133 41.38 11.85 -7.15
C GLY A 133 40.58 12.62 -6.11
N GLU A 134 39.33 12.22 -5.85
CA GLU A 134 38.48 12.83 -4.81
C GLU A 134 39.06 12.64 -3.40
N LEU A 135 39.56 11.44 -3.12
CA LEU A 135 39.97 11.05 -1.78
C LEU A 135 41.47 11.20 -1.53
N HIS A 136 42.23 11.80 -2.45
CA HIS A 136 43.67 11.98 -2.30
C HIS A 136 44.05 12.76 -1.02
N GLY A 137 43.15 13.60 -0.49
CA GLY A 137 43.33 14.33 0.77
C GLY A 137 42.97 13.53 2.04
N PHE A 138 42.38 12.35 1.90
CA PHE A 138 41.91 11.52 3.01
C PHE A 138 42.74 10.23 3.10
N ASN A 139 43.13 9.82 4.31
CA ASN A 139 43.89 8.59 4.53
C ASN A 139 42.97 7.35 4.55
N PHE A 140 42.22 7.14 3.46
CA PHE A 140 41.25 6.07 3.30
C PHE A 140 41.72 5.01 2.31
N THR A 141 41.45 3.74 2.60
CA THR A 141 41.58 2.68 1.60
C THR A 141 40.20 2.37 1.03
N VAL A 142 40.07 2.47 -0.29
CA VAL A 142 38.79 2.29 -0.97
C VAL A 142 38.81 1.04 -1.82
N GLN A 143 37.75 0.26 -1.73
CA GLN A 143 37.53 -0.94 -2.51
C GLN A 143 36.25 -0.78 -3.32
N LEU A 144 36.30 -1.11 -4.61
CA LEU A 144 35.12 -1.22 -5.44
C LEU A 144 34.32 -2.47 -5.03
N ASP A 145 33.05 -2.28 -4.69
CA ASP A 145 32.14 -3.34 -4.26
C ASP A 145 31.28 -3.83 -5.44
N GLU A 146 30.58 -2.89 -6.11
CA GLU A 146 29.69 -3.20 -7.23
C GLU A 146 29.72 -2.09 -8.29
N VAL A 147 29.54 -2.48 -9.55
CA VAL A 147 29.30 -1.56 -10.66
C VAL A 147 28.03 -1.98 -11.40
N GLN A 148 27.11 -1.04 -11.55
CA GLN A 148 25.85 -1.22 -12.27
C GLN A 148 25.73 -0.15 -13.35
N CYS A 149 25.91 -0.54 -14.60
CA CYS A 149 25.76 0.36 -15.74
C CYS A 149 24.34 0.33 -16.30
N GLU A 150 23.93 1.46 -16.90
CA GLU A 150 22.67 1.56 -17.64
C GLU A 150 22.68 0.53 -18.77
N GLN A 151 21.80 -0.46 -18.66
CA GLN A 151 21.53 -1.39 -19.74
C GLN A 151 20.46 -0.82 -20.65
N GLN A 152 20.71 -0.76 -21.95
CA GLN A 152 19.70 -0.38 -22.94
C GLN A 152 18.73 -1.53 -23.16
N TRP A 153 17.63 -1.53 -22.39
CA TRP A 153 16.51 -2.43 -22.61
C TRP A 153 15.63 -1.89 -23.75
N GLU A 154 15.96 -2.24 -24.98
CA GLU A 154 15.17 -1.86 -26.15
C GLU A 154 13.96 -2.79 -26.33
N PHE A 155 12.77 -2.29 -25.99
CA PHE A 155 11.48 -2.93 -26.30
C PHE A 155 10.64 -2.12 -27.30
N PRO A 156 11.19 -1.68 -28.46
CA PRO A 156 10.50 -0.71 -29.33
C PRO A 156 9.19 -1.27 -29.91
N TYR A 157 9.19 -2.53 -30.34
CA TYR A 157 8.01 -3.17 -30.92
C TYR A 157 6.90 -3.42 -29.88
N GLN A 158 7.26 -3.92 -28.69
CA GLN A 158 6.31 -4.16 -27.62
C GLN A 158 5.70 -2.86 -27.10
N LYS A 159 6.53 -1.81 -26.94
CA LYS A 159 6.05 -0.46 -26.57
C LYS A 159 5.07 0.08 -27.61
N THR A 160 5.39 -0.03 -28.89
CA THR A 160 4.51 0.44 -29.98
C THR A 160 3.18 -0.31 -30.00
N ILE A 161 3.20 -1.64 -29.92
CA ILE A 161 1.99 -2.47 -29.87
C ILE A 161 1.11 -2.09 -28.68
N ILE A 162 1.70 -1.87 -27.50
CA ILE A 162 0.95 -1.49 -26.30
C ILE A 162 0.35 -0.09 -26.45
N TRP A 163 1.10 0.90 -26.95
CA TRP A 163 0.54 2.22 -27.22
C TRP A 163 -0.61 2.15 -28.23
N LEU A 164 -0.53 1.28 -29.24
CA LEU A 164 -1.64 1.01 -30.15
C LEU A 164 -2.83 0.36 -29.44
N ILE A 165 -2.62 -0.60 -28.53
CA ILE A 165 -3.69 -1.21 -27.72
C ILE A 165 -4.36 -0.16 -26.83
N ILE A 166 -3.58 0.67 -26.14
CA ILE A 166 -4.10 1.75 -25.28
C ILE A 166 -4.87 2.77 -26.13
N ALA A 167 -4.31 3.22 -27.25
CA ALA A 167 -4.97 4.16 -28.15
C ALA A 167 -6.29 3.57 -28.70
N THR A 168 -6.29 2.32 -29.13
CA THR A 168 -7.49 1.61 -29.61
C THR A 168 -8.53 1.50 -28.50
N TYR A 169 -8.12 1.15 -27.29
CA TYR A 169 -9.00 1.07 -26.13
C TYR A 169 -9.62 2.43 -25.77
N LEU A 170 -8.82 3.50 -25.80
CA LEU A 170 -9.32 4.85 -25.58
C LEU A 170 -10.31 5.27 -26.67
N LEU A 171 -10.07 4.92 -27.93
CA LEU A 171 -11.02 5.16 -29.02
C LEU A 171 -12.35 4.42 -28.81
N ILE A 172 -12.31 3.14 -28.40
CA ILE A 172 -13.51 2.37 -28.05
C ILE A 172 -14.27 3.06 -26.91
N THR A 173 -13.55 3.54 -25.90
CA THR A 173 -14.14 4.22 -24.73
C THR A 173 -14.77 5.56 -25.12
N LEU A 174 -14.15 6.30 -26.04
CA LEU A 174 -14.68 7.55 -26.58
C LEU A 174 -15.95 7.31 -27.39
N GLU A 175 -15.96 6.34 -28.30
CA GLU A 175 -17.14 5.98 -29.09
C GLU A 175 -18.28 5.45 -28.21
N ALA A 176 -17.98 4.61 -27.22
CA ALA A 176 -18.95 4.17 -26.23
C ALA A 176 -19.55 5.33 -25.42
N THR A 177 -18.73 6.33 -25.09
CA THR A 177 -19.17 7.53 -24.39
C THR A 177 -20.06 8.40 -25.26
N ARG A 178 -19.69 8.60 -26.54
CA ARG A 178 -20.49 9.32 -27.53
C ARG A 178 -21.85 8.65 -27.76
N ALA A 179 -21.86 7.33 -27.97
CA ALA A 179 -23.07 6.55 -28.17
C ALA A 179 -24.02 6.64 -26.96
N HIS A 180 -23.48 6.49 -25.74
CA HIS A 180 -24.29 6.63 -24.52
C HIS A 180 -24.84 8.06 -24.38
N TYR A 181 -24.03 9.09 -24.65
CA TYR A 181 -24.50 10.48 -24.63
C TYR A 181 -25.65 10.74 -25.61
N MET A 182 -25.57 10.17 -26.82
CA MET A 182 -26.66 10.25 -27.81
C MET A 182 -27.90 9.51 -27.32
N SER A 183 -27.75 8.34 -26.70
CA SER A 183 -28.89 7.56 -26.16
C SER A 183 -29.63 8.27 -25.02
N LEU A 184 -28.95 9.16 -24.28
CA LEU A 184 -29.59 10.02 -23.28
C LEU A 184 -30.49 11.09 -23.91
N ARG A 185 -30.29 11.42 -25.20
CA ARG A 185 -31.09 12.39 -25.97
C ARG A 185 -32.14 11.72 -26.85
N ASP A 186 -31.84 10.56 -27.44
CA ASP A 186 -32.77 9.76 -28.24
C ASP A 186 -32.68 8.25 -27.86
N PRO A 187 -33.71 7.70 -27.18
CA PRO A 187 -33.73 6.30 -26.74
C PRO A 187 -33.70 5.25 -27.86
N LYS A 188 -33.96 5.64 -29.11
CA LYS A 188 -34.04 4.69 -30.25
C LYS A 188 -32.67 4.26 -30.79
N ALA A 189 -31.59 4.93 -30.39
CA ALA A 189 -30.22 4.61 -30.78
C ALA A 189 -29.49 3.90 -29.62
N SER A 190 -29.60 2.58 -29.48
CA SER A 190 -28.88 1.89 -28.39
C SER A 190 -28.42 0.47 -28.75
N SER A 191 -27.11 0.31 -28.84
CA SER A 191 -26.40 -0.94 -28.57
C SER A 191 -26.12 -1.03 -27.05
N HIS A 192 -26.78 -1.96 -26.34
CA HIS A 192 -26.77 -2.02 -24.88
C HIS A 192 -25.42 -2.33 -24.23
N TRP A 193 -24.53 -3.05 -24.92
CA TRP A 193 -23.29 -3.55 -24.31
C TRP A 193 -22.16 -2.51 -24.31
N CYS A 194 -22.08 -1.66 -25.34
CA CYS A 194 -21.06 -0.61 -25.46
C CYS A 194 -21.17 0.42 -24.31
N HIS A 195 -22.37 0.65 -23.77
CA HIS A 195 -22.58 1.59 -22.65
C HIS A 195 -21.81 1.22 -21.38
N ASN A 196 -21.34 -0.02 -21.23
CA ASN A 196 -20.52 -0.44 -20.10
C ASN A 196 -19.13 0.23 -20.10
N PHE A 197 -18.65 0.67 -21.27
CA PHE A 197 -17.38 1.40 -21.43
C PHE A 197 -17.56 2.92 -21.41
N SER A 198 -18.78 3.44 -21.21
CA SER A 198 -19.01 4.88 -21.18
C SER A 198 -18.43 5.53 -19.92
N VAL A 199 -17.58 6.54 -20.11
CA VAL A 199 -17.00 7.35 -19.02
C VAL A 199 -18.11 8.02 -18.20
N ILE A 200 -19.12 8.58 -18.86
CA ILE A 200 -20.24 9.29 -18.20
C ILE A 200 -20.98 8.34 -17.24
N ARG A 201 -21.30 7.12 -17.72
CA ARG A 201 -22.02 6.13 -16.91
C ARG A 201 -21.19 5.70 -15.69
N ASN A 202 -19.91 5.43 -15.92
CA ASN A 202 -19.00 4.96 -14.88
C ASN A 202 -18.69 6.06 -13.85
N ALA A 203 -18.58 7.31 -14.28
CA ALA A 203 -18.48 8.45 -13.39
C ALA A 203 -19.75 8.64 -12.55
N GLN A 204 -20.95 8.54 -13.15
CA GLN A 204 -22.21 8.61 -12.39
C GLN A 204 -22.31 7.49 -11.34
N LYS A 205 -21.94 6.26 -11.72
CA LYS A 205 -21.88 5.10 -10.83
C LYS A 205 -20.93 5.31 -9.64
N LEU A 206 -19.83 6.04 -9.83
CA LEU A 206 -18.89 6.33 -8.75
C LEU A 206 -19.53 7.16 -7.61
N PHE A 207 -20.43 8.08 -7.95
CA PHE A 207 -21.14 8.94 -7.00
C PHE A 207 -22.48 8.36 -6.52
N GLU A 208 -22.89 7.20 -7.04
CA GLU A 208 -24.14 6.54 -6.70
C GLU A 208 -24.12 6.04 -5.24
N GLN A 209 -25.19 6.32 -4.50
CA GLN A 209 -25.30 5.91 -3.10
C GLN A 209 -25.86 4.50 -2.98
N ASN A 210 -25.11 3.60 -2.35
CA ASN A 210 -25.60 2.26 -2.03
C ASN A 210 -26.56 2.32 -0.83
N ARG A 211 -27.85 2.13 -1.08
CA ARG A 211 -28.91 2.19 -0.06
C ARG A 211 -29.17 0.85 0.65
N SER A 212 -28.38 -0.19 0.39
CA SER A 212 -28.62 -1.49 1.03
C SER A 212 -28.45 -1.40 2.56
N PRO A 213 -29.32 -2.05 3.36
CA PRO A 213 -29.25 -1.96 4.82
C PRO A 213 -27.90 -2.41 5.40
N ASP A 214 -27.32 -3.48 4.84
CA ASP A 214 -26.00 -3.98 5.25
C ASP A 214 -24.89 -2.97 4.93
N PHE A 215 -24.95 -2.28 3.78
CA PHE A 215 -23.99 -1.24 3.45
C PHE A 215 -24.11 -0.03 4.38
N GLN A 216 -25.32 0.39 4.73
CA GLN A 216 -25.54 1.52 5.63
C GLN A 216 -25.00 1.24 7.04
N ARG A 217 -25.11 0.01 7.53
CA ARG A 217 -24.52 -0.39 8.82
C ARG A 217 -23.00 -0.47 8.78
N LEU A 218 -22.44 -0.92 7.67
CA LEU A 218 -20.99 -1.07 7.49
C LEU A 218 -20.36 0.16 6.81
N LYS A 219 -21.04 1.30 6.82
CA LYS A 219 -20.59 2.50 6.10
C LYS A 219 -19.27 3.03 6.64
N SER A 220 -19.03 2.92 7.95
CA SER A 220 -17.74 3.27 8.58
C SER A 220 -16.55 2.48 8.04
N VAL A 221 -16.76 1.26 7.55
CA VAL A 221 -15.70 0.44 6.90
C VAL A 221 -15.13 1.14 5.67
N GLN A 222 -15.94 1.94 4.97
CA GLN A 222 -15.50 2.68 3.80
C GLN A 222 -14.47 3.76 4.17
N GLY A 223 -14.73 4.54 5.22
CA GLY A 223 -13.78 5.51 5.75
C GLY A 223 -12.48 4.86 6.20
N ILE A 224 -12.58 3.73 6.93
CA ILE A 224 -11.41 3.00 7.42
C ILE A 224 -10.51 2.56 6.27
N ARG A 225 -11.09 2.05 5.17
CA ARG A 225 -10.32 1.65 3.99
C ARG A 225 -9.57 2.82 3.36
N VAL A 226 -10.20 3.99 3.28
CA VAL A 226 -9.58 5.20 2.73
C VAL A 226 -8.43 5.67 3.62
N PHE A 227 -8.63 5.75 4.94
CA PHE A 227 -7.56 6.11 5.87
C PHE A 227 -6.40 5.11 5.85
N ASN A 228 -6.70 3.81 5.85
CA ASN A 228 -5.67 2.79 5.79
C ASN A 228 -4.88 2.87 4.47
N MET A 229 -5.54 3.17 3.35
CA MET A 229 -4.86 3.42 2.08
C MET A 229 -3.97 4.67 2.16
N GLY A 230 -4.43 5.74 2.81
CA GLY A 230 -3.63 6.94 3.03
C GLY A 230 -2.35 6.66 3.82
N VAL A 231 -2.42 5.82 4.86
CA VAL A 231 -1.25 5.36 5.62
C VAL A 231 -0.29 4.56 4.74
N VAL A 232 -0.80 3.68 3.87
CA VAL A 232 0.02 2.92 2.93
C VAL A 232 0.75 3.84 1.95
N VAL A 233 0.07 4.84 1.39
CA VAL A 233 0.72 5.84 0.51
C VAL A 233 1.77 6.63 1.28
N ALA A 234 1.47 7.06 2.51
CA ALA A 234 2.40 7.82 3.34
C ALA A 234 3.66 7.04 3.68
N TRP A 235 3.52 5.76 4.00
CA TRP A 235 4.65 4.88 4.26
C TRP A 235 5.52 4.68 3.02
N HIS A 236 4.91 4.41 1.86
CA HIS A 236 5.69 4.27 0.61
C HIS A 236 6.33 5.59 0.18
N CYS A 237 5.74 6.75 0.50
CA CYS A 237 6.38 8.05 0.29
C CYS A 237 7.68 8.14 1.07
N ALA A 238 7.68 7.77 2.36
CA ALA A 238 8.90 7.74 3.18
C ALA A 238 9.94 6.75 2.62
N VAL A 239 9.51 5.55 2.19
CA VAL A 239 10.41 4.55 1.58
C VAL A 239 11.02 5.05 0.26
N SER A 240 10.22 5.70 -0.59
CA SER A 240 10.71 6.25 -1.86
C SER A 240 11.79 7.31 -1.66
N LEU A 241 11.74 8.06 -0.55
CA LEU A 241 12.80 9.01 -0.22
C LEU A 241 14.09 8.31 0.20
N SER A 242 14.01 7.25 1.01
CA SER A 242 15.19 6.44 1.35
C SER A 242 15.88 5.84 0.13
N GLN A 243 15.11 5.51 -0.93
CA GLN A 243 15.66 4.99 -2.18
C GLN A 243 16.29 6.06 -3.08
N THR A 244 15.91 7.32 -2.91
CA THR A 244 16.39 8.40 -3.79
C THR A 244 17.75 8.91 -3.30
N TYR A 245 18.69 9.08 -4.24
CA TYR A 245 19.98 9.72 -3.97
C TYR A 245 19.80 11.24 -3.80
N MET A 246 20.27 11.79 -2.69
CA MET A 246 20.02 13.18 -2.28
C MET A 246 21.31 13.90 -1.87
N THR A 247 21.31 15.23 -1.93
CA THR A 247 22.50 16.01 -1.58
C THR A 247 22.77 16.01 -0.07
N ASP A 248 21.72 16.09 0.75
CA ASP A 248 21.80 16.13 2.21
C ASP A 248 21.09 14.91 2.82
N VAL A 249 21.89 13.91 3.16
CA VAL A 249 21.39 12.66 3.75
C VAL A 249 21.15 12.79 5.25
N GLU A 250 21.85 13.72 5.92
CA GLU A 250 21.69 13.95 7.36
C GLU A 250 20.31 14.54 7.66
N GLN A 251 19.82 15.43 6.81
CA GLN A 251 18.46 15.96 6.94
C GLN A 251 17.40 14.86 6.83
N LEU A 252 17.63 13.83 6.01
CA LEU A 252 16.75 12.67 5.95
C LEU A 252 16.83 11.83 7.23
N GLU A 253 18.04 11.51 7.71
CA GLU A 253 18.24 10.79 8.98
C GLU A 253 17.50 11.48 10.13
N LYS A 254 17.65 12.81 10.26
CA LYS A 254 16.93 13.64 11.25
C LYS A 254 15.41 13.48 11.16
N ASN A 255 14.88 13.44 9.94
CA ASN A 255 13.45 13.25 9.74
C ASN A 255 13.01 11.82 10.12
N PHE A 256 13.83 10.79 9.92
CA PHE A 256 13.54 9.43 10.39
C PHE A 256 13.62 9.27 11.91
N GLU A 257 14.46 10.07 12.58
CA GLU A 257 14.53 10.14 14.05
C GLU A 257 13.31 10.87 14.64
N HIS A 258 12.59 11.66 13.85
CA HIS A 258 11.39 12.35 14.32
C HIS A 258 10.32 11.33 14.79
N PRO A 259 9.76 11.46 16.01
CA PRO A 259 8.88 10.45 16.60
C PRO A 259 7.70 10.06 15.71
N LEU A 260 7.10 11.02 15.00
CA LEU A 260 5.97 10.74 14.11
C LEU A 260 6.34 9.92 12.88
N VAL A 261 7.49 10.21 12.27
CA VAL A 261 7.97 9.45 11.10
C VAL A 261 8.40 8.06 11.56
N HIS A 262 9.08 7.98 12.71
CA HIS A 262 9.43 6.73 13.35
C HIS A 262 8.19 5.84 13.56
N TYR A 263 7.13 6.38 14.18
CA TYR A 263 5.86 5.67 14.35
C TYR A 263 5.17 5.33 13.03
N LEU A 264 5.20 6.22 12.03
CA LEU A 264 4.66 5.94 10.70
C LEU A 264 5.35 4.73 10.04
N MET A 265 6.67 4.61 10.18
CA MET A 265 7.44 3.51 9.62
C MET A 265 7.03 2.14 10.19
N TYR A 266 6.79 2.04 11.51
CA TYR A 266 6.25 0.82 12.12
C TYR A 266 4.77 0.61 11.82
N LEU A 267 3.99 1.68 11.75
CA LEU A 267 2.58 1.60 11.40
C LEU A 267 2.39 1.02 9.99
N GLY A 268 3.26 1.35 9.03
CA GLY A 268 3.26 0.71 7.71
C GLY A 268 3.42 -0.81 7.76
N GLY A 269 4.20 -1.30 8.73
CA GLY A 269 4.39 -2.72 9.02
C GLY A 269 3.12 -3.44 9.52
N LEU A 270 2.18 -2.71 10.13
CA LEU A 270 1.01 -3.25 10.82
C LEU A 270 -0.32 -2.90 10.14
N CYS A 271 -0.41 -1.76 9.44
CA CYS A 271 -1.65 -1.24 8.86
C CYS A 271 -2.28 -2.20 7.83
N VAL A 272 -1.45 -2.97 7.12
CA VAL A 272 -1.86 -3.97 6.14
C VAL A 272 -2.75 -5.06 6.75
N GLN A 273 -2.56 -5.36 8.05
CA GLN A 273 -3.37 -6.35 8.76
C GLN A 273 -4.86 -6.01 8.75
N MET A 274 -5.20 -4.73 8.77
CA MET A 274 -6.59 -4.28 8.78
C MET A 274 -7.32 -4.65 7.49
N PHE A 275 -6.64 -4.65 6.34
CA PHE A 275 -7.26 -5.06 5.10
C PHE A 275 -7.57 -6.56 5.07
N PHE A 276 -6.67 -7.42 5.56
CA PHE A 276 -6.93 -8.86 5.70
C PHE A 276 -8.14 -9.13 6.62
N LEU A 277 -8.23 -8.43 7.75
CA LEU A 277 -9.36 -8.55 8.67
C LEU A 277 -10.68 -8.16 8.01
N ILE A 278 -10.73 -6.99 7.35
CA ILE A 278 -11.96 -6.51 6.69
C ILE A 278 -12.36 -7.44 5.54
N SER A 279 -11.39 -7.93 4.75
CA SER A 279 -11.61 -8.85 3.62
C SER A 279 -12.35 -10.11 4.09
N SER A 280 -11.84 -10.76 5.13
CA SER A 280 -12.45 -11.97 5.70
C SER A 280 -13.76 -11.69 6.45
N PHE A 281 -13.86 -10.56 7.16
CA PHE A 281 -15.10 -10.13 7.82
C PHE A 281 -16.27 -10.03 6.83
N LEU A 282 -16.07 -9.34 5.71
CA LEU A 282 -17.12 -9.14 4.71
C LEU A 282 -17.44 -10.44 3.98
N LEU A 283 -16.41 -11.25 3.66
CA LEU A 283 -16.60 -12.57 3.05
C LEU A 283 -17.44 -13.49 3.93
N THR A 284 -17.15 -13.54 5.24
CA THR A 284 -17.92 -14.33 6.19
C THR A 284 -19.38 -13.88 6.25
N ASN A 285 -19.65 -12.57 6.36
CA ASN A 285 -21.03 -12.08 6.34
C ASN A 285 -21.75 -12.43 5.03
N GLN A 286 -21.07 -12.30 3.88
CA GLN A 286 -21.64 -12.64 2.57
C GLN A 286 -22.00 -14.13 2.49
N ILE A 287 -21.11 -15.03 2.92
CA ILE A 287 -21.33 -16.48 2.82
C ILE A 287 -22.40 -16.95 3.79
N LEU A 288 -22.41 -16.44 5.03
CA LEU A 288 -23.45 -16.79 6.00
C LEU A 288 -24.84 -16.34 5.51
N GLN A 289 -24.93 -15.17 4.88
CA GLN A 289 -26.17 -14.69 4.25
C GLN A 289 -26.58 -15.56 3.05
N MET A 290 -25.63 -15.97 2.21
CA MET A 290 -25.88 -16.89 1.10
C MET A 290 -26.35 -18.25 1.61
N PHE A 291 -25.71 -18.80 2.64
CA PHE A 291 -26.07 -20.08 3.24
C PHE A 291 -27.47 -20.03 3.86
N SER A 292 -27.79 -18.97 4.61
CA SER A 292 -29.12 -18.80 5.19
C SER A 292 -30.22 -18.64 4.14
N ARG A 293 -29.91 -18.07 2.97
CA ARG A 293 -30.87 -17.94 1.87
C ARG A 293 -31.02 -19.23 1.08
N ASN A 294 -29.92 -19.91 0.80
CA ASN A 294 -29.87 -21.02 -0.15
C ASN A 294 -29.96 -22.40 0.54
N GLY A 295 -29.78 -22.48 1.87
CA GLY A 295 -29.73 -23.72 2.64
C GLY A 295 -28.47 -24.58 2.40
N ARG A 296 -27.56 -24.14 1.53
CA ARG A 296 -26.35 -24.87 1.15
C ARG A 296 -25.21 -23.93 0.78
N PHE A 297 -23.99 -24.40 0.97
CA PHE A 297 -22.77 -23.77 0.47
C PHE A 297 -21.81 -24.85 -0.02
N SER A 298 -21.73 -25.00 -1.34
CA SER A 298 -21.03 -26.12 -1.99
C SER A 298 -19.60 -25.77 -2.38
N LEU A 299 -18.79 -26.79 -2.66
CA LEU A 299 -17.44 -26.59 -3.21
C LEU A 299 -17.47 -25.88 -4.57
N GLN A 300 -18.52 -26.11 -5.37
CA GLN A 300 -18.72 -25.39 -6.63
C GLN A 300 -18.90 -23.89 -6.40
N ASP A 301 -19.65 -23.49 -5.37
CA ASP A 301 -19.81 -22.08 -5.00
C ASP A 301 -18.46 -21.47 -4.61
N CYS A 302 -17.62 -22.20 -3.87
CA CYS A 302 -16.26 -21.78 -3.54
C CYS A 302 -15.42 -21.55 -4.80
N CYS A 303 -15.44 -22.49 -5.75
CA CYS A 303 -14.69 -22.36 -7.00
C CYS A 303 -15.18 -21.18 -7.84
N ILE A 304 -16.49 -20.97 -7.96
CA ILE A 304 -17.07 -19.82 -8.67
C ILE A 304 -16.66 -18.50 -8.01
N MET A 305 -16.72 -18.43 -6.67
CA MET A 305 -16.32 -17.24 -5.92
C MET A 305 -14.82 -16.93 -6.03
N MET A 306 -13.97 -17.96 -6.06
CA MET A 306 -12.52 -17.81 -6.26
C MET A 306 -12.21 -17.35 -7.68
N LEU A 307 -12.80 -18.01 -8.68
CA LEU A 307 -12.63 -17.63 -10.09
C LEU A 307 -13.03 -16.18 -10.33
N ASN A 308 -14.19 -15.77 -9.82
CA ASN A 308 -14.65 -14.38 -9.94
C ASN A 308 -13.71 -13.41 -9.21
N ARG A 309 -13.06 -13.79 -8.11
CA ARG A 309 -12.08 -12.93 -7.45
C ARG A 309 -10.84 -12.74 -8.32
N VAL A 310 -10.22 -13.81 -8.78
CA VAL A 310 -8.97 -13.73 -9.55
C VAL A 310 -9.19 -12.99 -10.86
N VAL A 311 -10.24 -13.32 -11.61
CA VAL A 311 -10.53 -12.66 -12.90
C VAL A 311 -10.92 -11.19 -12.72
N ARG A 312 -11.54 -10.81 -11.61
CA ARG A 312 -11.82 -9.39 -11.30
C ARG A 312 -10.56 -8.53 -11.27
N LEU A 313 -9.48 -9.06 -10.70
CA LEU A 313 -8.25 -8.31 -10.43
C LEU A 313 -7.35 -8.24 -11.68
N MET A 314 -7.43 -9.24 -12.55
CA MET A 314 -6.55 -9.39 -13.72
C MET A 314 -6.40 -8.16 -14.62
N PRO A 315 -7.47 -7.44 -15.03
CA PRO A 315 -7.33 -6.35 -15.99
C PRO A 315 -6.44 -5.20 -15.48
N VAL A 316 -6.62 -4.85 -14.22
CA VAL A 316 -5.86 -3.77 -13.57
C VAL A 316 -4.42 -4.22 -13.32
N LEU A 317 -4.21 -5.49 -12.96
CA LEU A 317 -2.88 -6.05 -12.74
C LEU A 317 -2.08 -6.22 -14.03
N LEU A 318 -2.74 -6.58 -15.13
CA LEU A 318 -2.11 -6.61 -16.45
C LEU A 318 -1.54 -5.25 -16.80
N PHE A 319 -2.33 -4.19 -16.63
CA PHE A 319 -1.87 -2.82 -16.87
C PHE A 319 -0.64 -2.48 -16.01
N SER A 320 -0.68 -2.81 -14.72
CA SER A 320 0.45 -2.64 -13.79
C SER A 320 1.71 -3.40 -14.25
N ILE A 321 1.60 -4.70 -14.54
CA ILE A 321 2.71 -5.51 -15.05
C ILE A 321 3.30 -4.91 -16.32
N PHE A 322 2.45 -4.45 -17.26
CA PHE A 322 2.92 -3.83 -18.50
C PHE A 322 3.72 -2.56 -18.24
N THR A 323 3.25 -1.70 -17.33
CA THR A 323 3.99 -0.48 -16.98
C THR A 323 5.35 -0.77 -16.36
N THR A 324 5.45 -1.80 -15.48
CA THR A 324 6.73 -2.19 -14.87
C THR A 324 7.65 -2.87 -15.86
N TRP A 325 7.17 -3.86 -16.62
CA TRP A 325 8.00 -4.65 -17.52
C TRP A 325 8.60 -3.81 -18.65
N MET A 326 7.85 -2.83 -19.16
CA MET A 326 8.30 -2.00 -20.28
C MET A 326 9.19 -0.81 -19.86
N GLY A 327 9.38 -0.59 -18.55
CA GLY A 327 10.19 0.51 -18.02
C GLY A 327 9.75 1.87 -18.56
N ILE A 328 8.43 2.10 -18.69
CA ILE A 328 7.85 3.32 -19.31
C ILE A 328 8.34 4.60 -18.62
N TYR A 329 8.72 4.50 -17.35
CA TYR A 329 9.14 5.64 -16.53
C TYR A 329 10.65 5.65 -16.23
N ASP A 330 11.43 4.69 -16.70
CA ASP A 330 12.56 4.24 -15.88
C ASP A 330 13.95 4.80 -16.31
N ASN A 331 14.02 5.79 -17.20
CA ASN A 331 15.29 6.27 -17.78
C ASN A 331 15.99 7.29 -16.86
N SER A 332 16.17 6.94 -15.59
CA SER A 332 16.85 7.79 -14.61
C SER A 332 18.00 7.04 -13.94
N PRO A 333 19.10 7.72 -13.60
CA PRO A 333 20.17 7.17 -12.77
C PRO A 333 19.73 6.65 -11.43
N HIS A 334 18.72 7.28 -10.82
CA HIS A 334 18.22 6.90 -9.50
C HIS A 334 17.59 5.51 -9.49
N THR A 335 17.29 4.96 -10.66
CA THR A 335 16.55 3.71 -10.79
C THR A 335 17.36 2.59 -11.43
N ILE A 336 18.63 2.82 -11.81
CA ILE A 336 19.51 1.81 -12.42
C ILE A 336 19.56 0.51 -11.58
N ALA A 337 19.80 0.62 -10.27
CA ALA A 337 19.87 -0.52 -9.36
C ALA A 337 18.55 -1.30 -9.32
N ASN A 338 17.45 -0.58 -9.12
CA ASN A 338 16.11 -1.16 -9.00
C ASN A 338 15.65 -1.80 -10.32
N ARG A 339 15.93 -1.13 -11.44
CA ARG A 339 15.64 -1.60 -12.79
C ARG A 339 16.31 -2.93 -13.10
N ASN A 340 17.60 -3.03 -12.78
CA ASN A 340 18.39 -4.25 -13.00
C ASN A 340 17.88 -5.44 -12.19
N VAL A 341 17.11 -5.20 -11.12
CA VAL A 341 16.41 -6.26 -10.35
C VAL A 341 15.02 -6.54 -10.93
N TYR A 342 14.23 -5.50 -11.21
CA TYR A 342 12.82 -5.65 -11.54
C TYR A 342 12.54 -6.10 -12.96
N ILE A 343 13.27 -5.62 -13.97
CA ILE A 343 13.03 -6.02 -15.36
C ILE A 343 13.24 -7.53 -15.56
N PRO A 344 14.35 -8.13 -15.11
CA PRO A 344 14.54 -9.58 -15.19
C PRO A 344 13.50 -10.36 -14.38
N SER A 345 13.20 -9.88 -13.17
CA SER A 345 12.18 -10.48 -12.30
C SER A 345 10.80 -10.49 -12.96
N CYS A 346 10.43 -9.40 -13.65
CA CYS A 346 9.21 -9.34 -14.45
C CYS A 346 9.24 -10.30 -15.62
N GLY A 347 10.33 -10.40 -16.38
CA GLY A 347 10.48 -11.34 -17.49
C GLY A 347 10.19 -12.79 -17.07
N CYS A 348 10.62 -13.20 -15.88
CA CYS A 348 10.45 -14.56 -15.38
C CYS A 348 9.14 -14.79 -14.60
N ASN A 349 8.66 -13.80 -13.84
CA ASN A 349 7.64 -14.01 -12.79
C ASN A 349 6.36 -13.17 -12.96
N TRP A 350 6.16 -12.44 -14.06
CA TRP A 350 4.95 -11.63 -14.27
C TRP A 350 3.64 -12.41 -14.07
N TRP A 351 3.59 -13.67 -14.52
CA TRP A 351 2.40 -14.52 -14.43
C TRP A 351 2.00 -14.83 -12.98
N ARG A 352 2.96 -14.82 -12.04
CA ARG A 352 2.68 -15.02 -10.60
C ARG A 352 1.88 -13.86 -10.02
N THR A 353 2.13 -12.64 -10.50
CA THR A 353 1.32 -11.46 -10.13
C THR A 353 -0.12 -11.61 -10.62
N LEU A 354 -0.37 -12.20 -11.79
CA LEU A 354 -1.75 -12.44 -12.28
C LEU A 354 -2.46 -13.56 -11.51
N LEU A 355 -1.75 -14.67 -11.28
CA LEU A 355 -2.29 -15.81 -10.55
C LEU A 355 -2.36 -15.61 -9.03
N GLN A 356 -1.91 -14.46 -8.52
CA GLN A 356 -1.89 -14.13 -7.09
C GLN A 356 -1.02 -15.10 -6.25
N THR A 357 0.13 -15.52 -6.81
CA THR A 357 1.04 -16.51 -6.19
C THR A 357 2.43 -15.95 -5.89
N THR A 358 2.57 -14.62 -5.81
CA THR A 358 3.89 -13.99 -5.54
C THR A 358 4.43 -14.30 -4.14
N PHE A 359 3.59 -14.74 -3.20
CA PHE A 359 4.03 -15.15 -1.86
C PHE A 359 4.87 -16.44 -1.85
N LEU A 360 4.95 -17.17 -2.98
CA LEU A 360 5.75 -18.39 -3.12
C LEU A 360 7.20 -18.13 -3.51
N ILE A 361 7.56 -16.88 -3.77
CA ILE A 361 8.91 -16.48 -4.19
C ILE A 361 9.45 -15.39 -3.26
N PRO A 362 10.78 -15.23 -3.17
CA PRO A 362 11.38 -14.13 -2.43
C PRO A 362 10.91 -12.76 -2.96
N PHE A 363 10.85 -11.76 -2.09
CA PHE A 363 10.39 -10.41 -2.44
C PHE A 363 11.16 -9.80 -3.62
N SER A 364 12.44 -10.13 -3.77
CA SER A 364 13.32 -9.68 -4.85
C SER A 364 12.94 -10.15 -6.24
N GLN A 365 12.23 -11.28 -6.32
CA GLN A 365 11.85 -11.90 -7.58
C GLN A 365 10.43 -11.51 -8.01
N ILE A 366 9.74 -10.69 -7.21
CA ILE A 366 8.38 -10.23 -7.50
C ILE A 366 8.46 -9.14 -8.56
N CYS A 367 7.77 -9.36 -9.69
CA CYS A 367 7.70 -8.37 -10.77
C CYS A 367 7.19 -7.00 -10.30
N THR A 368 6.12 -7.00 -9.52
CA THR A 368 5.52 -5.77 -8.98
C THR A 368 5.48 -5.87 -7.46
N PRO A 369 6.51 -5.38 -6.76
CA PRO A 369 6.68 -5.59 -5.31
C PRO A 369 5.42 -5.22 -4.53
N GLY A 370 4.78 -4.09 -4.86
CA GLY A 370 3.53 -3.65 -4.24
C GLY A 370 2.40 -4.69 -4.23
N MET A 371 2.39 -5.66 -5.14
CA MET A 371 1.32 -6.69 -5.28
C MET A 371 1.46 -7.89 -4.34
N TRP A 372 2.51 -7.94 -3.52
CA TRP A 372 2.71 -9.02 -2.54
C TRP A 372 1.48 -9.21 -1.65
N TYR A 373 0.90 -8.10 -1.18
CA TYR A 373 -0.26 -8.10 -0.29
C TYR A 373 -1.48 -8.73 -0.97
N LEU A 374 -1.77 -8.39 -2.22
CA LEU A 374 -2.93 -8.90 -2.95
C LEU A 374 -2.86 -10.43 -3.14
N SER A 375 -1.66 -10.96 -3.34
CA SER A 375 -1.42 -12.40 -3.42
C SER A 375 -1.73 -13.10 -2.09
N VAL A 376 -1.26 -12.54 -0.98
CA VAL A 376 -1.54 -13.06 0.37
C VAL A 376 -3.03 -12.94 0.72
N ASP A 377 -3.68 -11.83 0.37
CA ASP A 377 -5.12 -11.62 0.60
C ASP A 377 -5.97 -12.60 -0.21
N THR A 378 -5.56 -12.95 -1.43
CA THR A 378 -6.23 -13.97 -2.24
C THR A 378 -6.08 -15.38 -1.64
N LEU A 379 -4.90 -15.70 -1.09
CA LEU A 379 -4.70 -16.93 -0.32
C LEU A 379 -5.64 -16.98 0.90
N TYR A 380 -5.76 -15.88 1.65
CA TYR A 380 -6.66 -15.81 2.80
C TYR A 380 -8.14 -15.84 2.44
N TYR A 381 -8.50 -15.27 1.30
CA TYR A 381 -9.84 -15.41 0.75
C TYR A 381 -10.15 -16.89 0.50
N GLY A 382 -9.24 -17.63 -0.16
CA GLY A 382 -9.38 -19.07 -0.40
C GLY A 382 -9.43 -19.89 0.89
N SER A 383 -8.57 -19.59 1.85
CA SER A 383 -8.59 -20.28 3.16
C SER A 383 -9.88 -20.00 3.93
N THR A 384 -10.40 -18.78 3.87
CA THR A 384 -11.68 -18.42 4.48
C THR A 384 -12.85 -19.13 3.81
N LEU A 385 -12.87 -19.25 2.48
CA LEU A 385 -13.86 -20.07 1.75
C LEU A 385 -13.84 -21.51 2.26
N LEU A 386 -12.65 -22.12 2.37
CA LEU A 386 -12.50 -23.49 2.83
C LEU A 386 -12.94 -23.67 4.28
N ILE A 387 -12.55 -22.77 5.18
CA ILE A 387 -12.95 -22.81 6.60
C ILE A 387 -14.46 -22.71 6.74
N LEU A 388 -15.10 -21.81 6.00
CA LEU A 388 -16.56 -21.66 6.00
C LEU A 388 -17.26 -22.88 5.41
N TYR A 389 -16.74 -23.41 4.30
CA TYR A 389 -17.24 -24.65 3.69
C TYR A 389 -17.21 -25.82 4.68
N LEU A 390 -16.08 -26.03 5.36
CA LEU A 390 -15.94 -27.10 6.35
C LEU A 390 -16.84 -26.85 7.56
N ALA A 391 -16.86 -25.63 8.10
CA ALA A 391 -17.66 -25.32 9.28
C ALA A 391 -19.16 -25.48 9.04
N LEU A 392 -19.67 -25.03 7.88
CA LEU A 392 -21.09 -25.09 7.56
C LEU A 392 -21.55 -26.51 7.23
N ASN A 393 -20.76 -27.28 6.47
CA ASN A 393 -21.16 -28.62 6.04
C ASN A 393 -20.85 -29.72 7.07
N LEU A 394 -19.89 -29.51 7.97
CA LEU A 394 -19.59 -30.44 9.08
C LEU A 394 -20.19 -29.97 10.42
N HIS A 395 -21.02 -28.93 10.40
CA HIS A 395 -21.68 -28.35 11.58
C HIS A 395 -20.70 -27.99 12.73
N LEU A 396 -19.51 -27.49 12.39
CA LEU A 396 -18.52 -27.06 13.37
C LEU A 396 -18.82 -25.63 13.84
N ASP A 397 -18.59 -25.35 15.13
CA ASP A 397 -18.62 -23.98 15.64
C ASP A 397 -17.47 -23.17 15.02
N LEU A 398 -17.83 -22.28 14.09
CA LEU A 398 -16.90 -21.46 13.32
C LEU A 398 -15.99 -20.61 14.22
N ARG A 399 -16.51 -20.10 15.35
CA ARG A 399 -15.73 -19.28 16.28
C ARG A 399 -14.68 -20.13 16.99
N ARG A 400 -15.08 -21.30 17.51
CA ARG A 400 -14.15 -22.24 18.17
C ARG A 400 -13.12 -22.80 17.21
N LEU A 401 -13.51 -23.10 15.96
CA LEU A 401 -12.58 -23.53 14.92
C LEU A 401 -11.54 -22.45 14.63
N SER A 402 -11.99 -21.23 14.34
CA SER A 402 -11.11 -20.10 14.03
C SER A 402 -10.18 -19.75 15.19
N ALA A 403 -10.68 -19.75 16.43
CA ALA A 403 -9.87 -19.49 17.63
C ALA A 403 -8.77 -20.55 17.83
N ARG A 404 -9.07 -21.84 17.63
CA ARG A 404 -8.06 -22.91 17.69
C ARG A 404 -6.99 -22.74 16.60
N LEU A 405 -7.40 -22.40 15.38
CA LEU A 405 -6.46 -22.14 14.29
C LEU A 405 -5.55 -20.94 14.60
N ILE A 406 -6.09 -19.86 15.16
CA ILE A 406 -5.29 -18.70 15.59
C ILE A 406 -4.21 -19.13 16.59
N LEU A 407 -4.58 -19.87 17.63
CA LEU A 407 -3.62 -20.32 18.65
C LEU A 407 -2.52 -21.21 18.05
N ILE A 408 -2.89 -22.14 17.17
CA ILE A 408 -1.92 -23.00 16.46
C ILE A 408 -0.98 -22.15 15.61
N LEU A 409 -1.52 -21.21 14.83
CA LEU A 409 -0.72 -20.36 13.93
C LEU A 409 0.25 -19.46 14.71
N ILE A 410 -0.19 -18.88 15.83
CA ILE A 410 0.69 -18.09 16.71
C ILE A 410 1.83 -18.98 17.24
N GLY A 411 1.52 -20.19 17.73
CA GLY A 411 2.53 -21.13 18.22
C GLY A 411 3.52 -21.56 17.13
N CYS A 412 3.02 -21.93 15.94
CA CYS A 412 3.85 -22.30 14.80
C CYS A 412 4.73 -21.16 14.32
N PHE A 413 4.20 -19.93 14.27
CA PHE A 413 4.98 -18.77 13.83
C PHE A 413 6.02 -18.37 14.88
N ALA A 414 5.71 -18.40 16.18
CA ALA A 414 6.69 -18.19 17.24
C ALA A 414 7.84 -19.22 17.16
N ALA A 415 7.52 -20.50 16.95
CA ALA A 415 8.54 -21.53 16.74
C ALA A 415 9.39 -21.28 15.49
N TYR A 416 8.75 -20.84 14.38
CA TYR A 416 9.45 -20.48 13.15
C TYR A 416 10.43 -19.32 13.34
N LEU A 417 10.02 -18.26 14.03
CA LEU A 417 10.88 -17.12 14.36
C LEU A 417 12.08 -17.56 15.21
N GLN A 418 11.84 -18.39 16.23
CA GLN A 418 12.89 -18.90 17.12
C GLN A 418 13.91 -19.78 16.39
N VAL A 419 13.46 -20.71 15.56
CA VAL A 419 14.34 -21.66 14.85
C VAL A 419 15.18 -20.97 13.79
N LYS A 420 14.63 -19.94 13.15
CA LYS A 420 15.32 -19.21 12.08
C LYS A 420 16.07 -17.99 12.57
N ASP A 421 16.00 -17.68 13.87
CA ASP A 421 16.63 -16.51 14.47
C ASP A 421 16.23 -15.21 13.75
N TYR A 422 14.93 -15.08 13.49
CA TYR A 422 14.36 -13.84 12.92
C TYR A 422 14.07 -12.84 14.02
N SER A 423 14.12 -11.56 13.69
CA SER A 423 13.63 -10.51 14.58
C SER A 423 12.12 -10.66 14.78
N TYR A 424 11.61 -10.17 15.91
CA TYR A 424 10.16 -10.23 16.19
C TYR A 424 9.34 -9.38 15.20
N MET A 425 9.94 -8.39 14.54
CA MET A 425 9.29 -7.55 13.53
C MET A 425 10.32 -7.06 12.50
N PHE A 426 9.87 -6.84 11.26
CA PHE A 426 10.64 -6.14 10.25
C PHE A 426 10.86 -4.67 10.64
N ARG A 427 12.13 -4.26 10.66
CA ARG A 427 12.55 -2.91 11.03
C ARG A 427 13.08 -2.21 9.77
N PRO A 428 12.39 -1.18 9.27
CA PRO A 428 12.80 -0.50 8.05
C PRO A 428 13.97 0.44 8.35
N HIS A 429 15.20 -0.04 8.17
CA HIS A 429 16.43 0.73 8.33
C HIS A 429 16.75 1.52 7.06
N PRO A 430 17.25 2.77 7.15
CA PRO A 430 17.48 3.61 5.96
C PRO A 430 18.35 2.93 4.89
N GLN A 431 19.44 2.26 5.32
CA GLN A 431 20.31 1.52 4.41
C GLN A 431 19.60 0.34 3.73
N GLU A 432 18.83 -0.46 4.49
CA GLU A 432 18.07 -1.59 3.94
C GLU A 432 16.98 -1.15 2.95
N LEU A 433 16.31 -0.02 3.25
CA LEU A 433 15.30 0.56 2.36
C LEU A 433 15.90 1.04 1.04
N LYS A 434 17.10 1.63 1.10
CA LYS A 434 17.79 2.20 -0.07
C LYS A 434 18.16 1.14 -1.08
N THR A 435 18.87 0.11 -0.63
CA THR A 435 19.34 -0.99 -1.47
C THR A 435 18.22 -1.99 -1.78
N MET A 436 17.08 -1.86 -1.10
CA MET A 436 16.08 -2.91 -0.98
C MET A 436 16.72 -4.27 -0.69
N THR A 437 17.85 -4.28 0.03
CA THR A 437 18.49 -5.52 0.44
C THR A 437 17.45 -6.27 1.23
N PHE A 438 16.96 -7.33 0.60
CA PHE A 438 15.76 -8.06 0.95
C PHE A 438 15.98 -8.74 2.28
N SER A 439 15.85 -7.95 3.34
CA SER A 439 16.39 -8.31 4.63
C SER A 439 15.76 -9.62 5.06
N LYS A 440 16.56 -10.39 5.79
CA LYS A 440 16.15 -11.66 6.35
C LYS A 440 14.73 -11.54 6.95
N ASP A 441 14.46 -10.43 7.63
CA ASP A 441 13.15 -10.15 8.25
C ASP A 441 12.05 -9.71 7.28
N MET A 442 12.35 -9.08 6.14
CA MET A 442 11.35 -8.80 5.09
C MET A 442 10.73 -10.10 4.56
N ASN A 443 11.59 -11.07 4.21
CA ASN A 443 11.17 -12.38 3.69
C ASN A 443 10.75 -13.38 4.77
N GLY A 444 11.16 -13.19 6.03
CA GLY A 444 10.85 -14.10 7.14
C GLY A 444 9.69 -13.65 8.04
N VAL A 445 9.45 -12.34 8.17
CA VAL A 445 8.57 -11.79 9.21
C VAL A 445 7.47 -10.92 8.62
N TYR A 446 7.79 -10.10 7.62
CA TYR A 446 6.83 -9.15 7.05
C TYR A 446 5.90 -9.78 6.01
N VAL A 447 6.47 -10.27 4.90
CA VAL A 447 5.75 -10.78 3.71
C VAL A 447 5.09 -12.15 3.91
N PRO A 448 5.66 -13.12 4.66
CA PRO A 448 5.12 -14.48 4.70
C PRO A 448 3.65 -14.57 5.13
N PRO A 449 2.84 -15.43 4.46
CA PRO A 449 1.46 -15.64 4.83
C PRO A 449 1.27 -16.15 6.26
N LEU A 450 2.22 -16.89 6.83
CA LEU A 450 2.07 -17.40 8.19
C LEU A 450 1.95 -16.26 9.22
N ALA A 451 2.64 -15.15 8.99
CA ALA A 451 2.71 -14.02 9.92
C ALA A 451 1.41 -13.22 10.05
N SER A 452 0.56 -13.22 9.01
CA SER A 452 -0.64 -12.37 8.93
C SER A 452 -1.96 -13.16 8.90
N TRP A 453 -1.90 -14.50 8.91
CA TRP A 453 -3.08 -15.35 8.82
C TRP A 453 -4.02 -15.20 10.05
N PRO A 454 -3.51 -15.07 11.29
CA PRO A 454 -4.36 -14.78 12.44
C PRO A 454 -5.26 -13.54 12.27
N SER A 455 -4.77 -12.49 11.61
CA SER A 455 -5.50 -11.25 11.32
C SER A 455 -6.74 -11.51 10.47
N SER A 456 -6.61 -12.36 9.46
CA SER A 456 -7.73 -12.81 8.61
C SER A 456 -8.75 -13.63 9.41
N LEU A 457 -8.30 -14.54 10.26
CA LEU A 457 -9.19 -15.38 11.09
C LEU A 457 -9.96 -14.58 12.13
N PHE A 458 -9.39 -13.50 12.68
CA PHE A 458 -10.17 -12.56 13.49
C PHE A 458 -11.30 -11.91 12.68
N GLY A 459 -11.06 -11.60 11.41
CA GLY A 459 -12.10 -11.18 10.47
C GLY A 459 -13.25 -12.20 10.39
N VAL A 460 -12.93 -13.49 10.29
CA VAL A 460 -13.94 -14.57 10.26
C VAL A 460 -14.77 -14.60 11.55
N ILE A 461 -14.13 -14.52 12.72
CA ILE A 461 -14.83 -14.51 14.02
C ILE A 461 -15.75 -13.29 14.13
N LEU A 462 -15.23 -12.10 13.84
CA LEU A 462 -15.99 -10.85 13.95
C LEU A 462 -17.11 -10.77 12.91
N GLY A 463 -16.88 -11.28 11.69
CA GLY A 463 -17.89 -11.35 10.64
C GLY A 463 -19.04 -12.30 11.01
N HIS A 464 -18.72 -13.41 11.68
CA HIS A 464 -19.74 -14.29 12.25
C HIS A 464 -20.53 -13.61 13.36
N ILE A 465 -19.87 -12.93 14.31
CA ILE A 465 -20.55 -12.19 15.38
C ILE A 465 -21.46 -11.11 14.79
N TYR A 466 -20.99 -10.35 13.80
CA TYR A 466 -21.81 -9.38 13.10
C TYR A 466 -23.03 -10.06 12.48
N TYR A 467 -22.85 -11.13 11.70
CA TYR A 467 -23.94 -11.83 11.03
C TYR A 467 -25.00 -12.35 12.00
N SER A 468 -24.59 -12.94 13.13
CA SER A 468 -25.52 -13.47 14.14
C SER A 468 -26.37 -12.39 14.80
N ASN A 469 -25.84 -11.16 14.95
CA ASN A 469 -26.49 -10.09 15.70
C ASN A 469 -27.00 -8.95 14.81
N LYS A 470 -26.79 -9.00 13.48
CA LYS A 470 -27.14 -7.89 12.59
C LYS A 470 -28.63 -7.57 12.54
N LEU A 471 -29.53 -8.43 13.00
CA LEU A 471 -30.96 -8.07 13.07
C LEU A 471 -31.24 -7.05 14.18
N GLU A 472 -30.38 -6.97 15.19
CA GLU A 472 -30.44 -5.96 16.22
C GLU A 472 -30.10 -4.58 15.62
N LYS A 473 -30.99 -3.59 15.83
CA LYS A 473 -30.81 -2.24 15.26
C LYS A 473 -29.66 -1.47 15.94
N SER A 474 -29.40 -1.75 17.21
CA SER A 474 -28.36 -1.14 18.02
C SER A 474 -28.14 -1.98 19.28
N VAL A 475 -26.87 -2.18 19.66
CA VAL A 475 -26.58 -2.79 20.96
C VAL A 475 -26.80 -1.73 22.04
N LYS A 476 -27.59 -2.04 23.07
CA LYS A 476 -27.70 -1.18 24.26
C LYS A 476 -26.42 -1.36 25.08
N VAL A 477 -25.49 -0.42 24.93
CA VAL A 477 -24.21 -0.43 25.62
C VAL A 477 -24.27 0.58 26.77
N ASN A 478 -23.84 0.18 27.96
CA ASN A 478 -23.75 1.11 29.08
C ASN A 478 -22.49 2.02 28.93
N PRO A 479 -22.41 3.17 29.61
CA PRO A 479 -21.28 4.09 29.46
C PRO A 479 -19.92 3.45 29.75
N ASP A 480 -19.86 2.51 30.70
CA ASP A 480 -18.62 1.81 31.06
C ASP A 480 -18.14 0.85 29.95
N GLN A 481 -19.06 0.13 29.30
CA GLN A 481 -18.75 -0.73 28.16
C GLN A 481 -18.32 0.10 26.95
N GLU A 482 -18.94 1.26 26.71
CA GLU A 482 -18.51 2.17 25.64
C GLU A 482 -17.11 2.72 25.93
N LYS A 483 -16.82 3.11 27.18
CA LYS A 483 -15.48 3.53 27.61
C LYS A 483 -14.46 2.41 27.44
N MET A 484 -14.80 1.19 27.83
CA MET A 484 -13.94 0.01 27.63
C MET A 484 -13.69 -0.27 26.14
N TRP A 485 -14.73 -0.15 25.30
CA TRP A 485 -14.59 -0.27 23.86
C TRP A 485 -13.64 0.77 23.28
N TRP A 486 -13.73 2.04 23.71
CA TRP A 486 -12.79 3.10 23.31
C TRP A 486 -11.35 2.82 23.76
N MET A 487 -11.17 2.35 25.00
CA MET A 487 -9.84 1.98 25.51
C MET A 487 -9.23 0.83 24.69
N VAL A 488 -10.02 -0.20 24.36
CA VAL A 488 -9.53 -1.32 23.54
C VAL A 488 -9.24 -0.86 22.11
N PHE A 489 -10.19 -0.19 21.46
CA PHE A 489 -10.07 0.28 20.08
C PHE A 489 -8.93 1.29 19.88
N GLY A 490 -8.70 2.20 20.83
CA GLY A 490 -7.69 3.24 20.74
C GLY A 490 -6.34 2.84 21.35
N CYS A 491 -6.31 2.37 22.60
CA CYS A 491 -5.06 2.22 23.34
C CYS A 491 -4.28 0.96 22.97
N VAL A 492 -4.94 -0.16 22.62
CA VAL A 492 -4.23 -1.42 22.34
C VAL A 492 -3.46 -1.37 21.01
N PRO A 493 -4.00 -0.80 19.91
CA PRO A 493 -3.20 -0.58 18.71
C PRO A 493 -2.03 0.37 18.93
N LEU A 494 -2.22 1.44 19.72
CA LEU A 494 -1.14 2.36 20.11
C LEU A 494 -0.07 1.67 20.96
N LEU A 495 -0.48 0.79 21.89
CA LEU A 495 0.45 -0.04 22.66
C LEU A 495 1.23 -0.98 21.75
N SER A 496 0.57 -1.64 20.78
CA SER A 496 1.24 -2.51 19.80
C SER A 496 2.27 -1.73 18.98
N LEU A 497 1.92 -0.51 18.59
CA LEU A 497 2.83 0.38 17.87
C LEU A 497 4.02 0.80 18.75
N HIS A 498 3.77 1.13 20.02
CA HIS A 498 4.82 1.45 20.98
C HIS A 498 5.74 0.25 21.27
N LEU A 499 5.20 -0.96 21.43
CA LEU A 499 5.98 -2.19 21.55
C LEU A 499 6.86 -2.45 20.32
N SER A 500 6.46 -1.93 19.15
CA SER A 500 7.23 -2.07 17.91
C SER A 500 8.53 -1.24 17.93
N THR A 501 8.67 -0.24 18.80
CA THR A 501 9.89 0.56 18.89
C THR A 501 10.97 -0.08 19.79
N TYR A 502 10.62 -1.08 20.60
CA TYR A 502 11.55 -1.75 21.52
C TYR A 502 12.16 -3.01 20.91
N SER A 503 13.43 -3.30 21.21
CA SER A 503 14.08 -4.55 20.78
C SER A 503 13.84 -5.68 21.77
N PHE A 504 13.30 -6.80 21.27
CA PHE A 504 13.15 -8.06 22.00
C PHE A 504 13.85 -9.18 21.23
N THR A 505 14.57 -10.05 21.94
CA THR A 505 15.32 -11.16 21.37
C THR A 505 14.95 -12.49 22.01
N GLY A 506 15.40 -13.60 21.40
CA GLY A 506 15.16 -14.95 21.88
C GLY A 506 13.67 -15.31 21.97
N VAL A 507 13.31 -16.11 22.98
CA VAL A 507 11.95 -16.65 23.13
C VAL A 507 10.91 -15.54 23.32
N ALA A 508 11.24 -14.51 24.10
CA ALA A 508 10.34 -13.38 24.33
C ALA A 508 10.08 -12.60 23.02
N GLY A 509 11.13 -12.37 22.22
CA GLY A 509 11.00 -11.79 20.89
C GLY A 509 10.13 -12.65 19.97
N SER A 510 10.38 -13.95 19.90
CA SER A 510 9.62 -14.88 19.07
C SER A 510 8.12 -14.93 19.42
N ILE A 511 7.79 -14.95 20.72
CA ILE A 511 6.40 -14.92 21.19
C ILE A 511 5.74 -13.58 20.83
N LEU A 512 6.43 -12.47 21.13
CA LEU A 512 5.90 -11.14 20.82
C LEU A 512 5.70 -10.96 19.32
N GLY A 513 6.65 -11.37 18.49
CA GLY A 513 6.57 -11.27 17.04
C GLY A 513 5.39 -12.03 16.45
N ALA A 514 5.04 -13.17 17.05
CA ALA A 514 3.86 -13.93 16.64
C ALA A 514 2.53 -13.31 17.08
N ILE A 515 2.53 -12.51 18.16
CA ILE A 515 1.32 -11.91 18.72
C ILE A 515 1.12 -10.46 18.23
N LEU A 516 2.17 -9.75 17.84
CA LEU A 516 2.16 -8.30 17.58
C LEU A 516 1.15 -7.87 16.51
N LYS A 517 1.20 -8.50 15.33
CA LYS A 517 0.23 -8.26 14.24
C LYS A 517 -1.23 -8.53 14.67
N PRO A 518 -1.55 -9.70 15.26
CA PRO A 518 -2.89 -9.96 15.78
C PRO A 518 -3.32 -9.01 16.92
N LEU A 519 -2.41 -8.63 17.81
CA LEU A 519 -2.66 -7.68 18.91
C LEU A 519 -3.02 -6.29 18.39
N PHE A 520 -2.38 -5.85 17.31
CA PHE A 520 -2.68 -4.59 16.65
C PHE A 520 -4.07 -4.58 15.98
N VAL A 521 -4.40 -5.65 15.25
CA VAL A 521 -5.57 -5.63 14.36
C VAL A 521 -6.88 -6.04 15.02
N PHE A 522 -6.84 -6.95 16.01
CA PHE A 522 -8.06 -7.44 16.66
C PHE A 522 -8.87 -6.31 17.33
N PRO A 523 -8.27 -5.38 18.09
CA PRO A 523 -8.98 -4.23 18.64
C PRO A 523 -9.56 -3.29 17.58
N LEU A 524 -8.87 -3.11 16.45
CA LEU A 524 -9.39 -2.33 15.32
C LEU A 524 -10.63 -3.01 14.70
N GLY A 525 -10.62 -4.34 14.61
CA GLY A 525 -11.78 -5.14 14.21
C GLY A 525 -12.96 -5.00 15.18
N LEU A 526 -12.71 -4.97 16.49
CA LEU A 526 -13.74 -4.66 17.50
C LEU A 526 -14.28 -3.23 17.34
N GLY A 527 -13.43 -2.29 16.92
CA GLY A 527 -13.84 -0.95 16.50
C GLY A 527 -14.82 -0.97 15.34
N VAL A 528 -14.51 -1.70 14.27
CA VAL A 528 -15.42 -1.90 13.12
C VAL A 528 -16.76 -2.47 13.57
N LEU A 529 -16.72 -3.52 14.39
CA LEU A 529 -17.91 -4.19 14.88
C LEU A 529 -18.77 -3.25 15.75
N GLY A 530 -18.16 -2.52 16.67
CA GLY A 530 -18.86 -1.55 17.52
C GLY A 530 -19.54 -0.45 16.72
N MET A 531 -18.85 0.11 15.72
CA MET A 531 -19.43 1.12 14.82
C MET A 531 -20.59 0.58 13.99
N ALA A 532 -20.50 -0.67 13.54
CA ALA A 532 -21.58 -1.35 12.83
C ALA A 532 -22.86 -1.48 13.69
N PHE A 533 -22.70 -1.57 15.02
CA PHE A 533 -23.80 -1.61 16.00
C PHE A 533 -24.18 -0.25 16.59
N GLY A 534 -23.60 0.85 16.10
CA GLY A 534 -24.00 2.20 16.47
C GLY A 534 -23.06 2.95 17.42
N LEU A 535 -21.95 2.34 17.86
CA LEU A 535 -20.95 3.02 18.69
C LEU A 535 -20.07 3.99 17.88
N GLY A 536 -19.28 4.81 18.58
CA GLY A 536 -18.21 5.61 17.99
C GLY A 536 -18.56 7.07 17.67
N GLY A 537 -19.82 7.48 17.82
CA GLY A 537 -20.27 8.88 17.78
C GLY A 537 -19.58 9.73 16.68
N PRO A 538 -18.75 10.74 17.04
CA PRO A 538 -18.08 11.60 16.07
C PRO A 538 -17.13 10.86 15.12
N VAL A 539 -16.37 9.86 15.59
CA VAL A 539 -15.43 9.11 14.75
C VAL A 539 -16.19 8.29 13.72
N LYS A 540 -17.30 7.67 14.13
CA LYS A 540 -18.19 6.99 13.18
C LYS A 540 -18.73 7.96 12.14
N ALA A 541 -19.23 9.13 12.56
CA ALA A 541 -19.75 10.15 11.65
C ALA A 541 -18.69 10.63 10.64
N LEU A 542 -17.44 10.81 11.08
CA LEU A 542 -16.31 11.12 10.21
C LEU A 542 -16.06 10.01 9.18
N LEU A 543 -15.98 8.76 9.63
CA LEU A 543 -15.74 7.60 8.76
C LEU A 543 -16.88 7.32 7.77
N GLU A 544 -18.08 7.82 8.07
CA GLU A 544 -19.26 7.72 7.22
C GLU A 544 -19.47 8.95 6.32
N ALA A 545 -18.54 9.91 6.34
CA ALA A 545 -18.59 11.10 5.51
C ALA A 545 -18.72 10.73 4.02
N ARG A 546 -19.57 11.48 3.29
CA ARG A 546 -19.86 11.20 1.88
C ARG A 546 -18.60 11.16 1.01
N VAL A 547 -17.64 12.05 1.27
CA VAL A 547 -16.37 12.10 0.53
C VAL A 547 -15.60 10.79 0.68
N LEU A 548 -15.47 10.27 1.91
CA LEU A 548 -14.78 9.01 2.16
C LEU A 548 -15.51 7.82 1.53
N VAL A 549 -16.84 7.83 1.52
CA VAL A 549 -17.62 6.78 0.86
C VAL A 549 -17.36 6.77 -0.65
N VAL A 550 -17.28 7.94 -1.30
CA VAL A 550 -16.92 8.03 -2.73
C VAL A 550 -15.48 7.57 -2.96
N LEU A 551 -14.52 8.04 -2.16
CA LEU A 551 -13.11 7.64 -2.28
C LEU A 551 -12.91 6.15 -2.03
N SER A 552 -13.73 5.53 -1.19
CA SER A 552 -13.66 4.10 -0.91
C SER A 552 -13.86 3.25 -2.17
N ASN A 553 -14.65 3.73 -3.14
CA ASN A 553 -14.92 3.04 -4.40
C ASN A 553 -13.71 3.01 -5.34
N VAL A 554 -12.70 3.86 -5.15
CA VAL A 554 -11.48 3.90 -5.97
C VAL A 554 -10.25 3.30 -5.27
N THR A 555 -10.38 2.90 -4.00
CA THR A 555 -9.24 2.44 -3.18
C THR A 555 -8.48 1.26 -3.79
N PHE A 556 -9.14 0.36 -4.52
CA PHE A 556 -8.46 -0.74 -5.20
C PHE A 556 -7.52 -0.25 -6.30
N CYS A 557 -7.99 0.60 -7.20
CA CYS A 557 -7.14 1.18 -8.23
C CYS A 557 -6.07 2.11 -7.63
N THR A 558 -6.41 2.90 -6.59
CA THR A 558 -5.40 3.66 -5.83
C THR A 558 -4.31 2.75 -5.28
N TYR A 559 -4.66 1.60 -4.68
CA TYR A 559 -3.70 0.62 -4.20
C TYR A 559 -2.83 0.04 -5.32
N VAL A 560 -3.38 -0.25 -6.50
CA VAL A 560 -2.52 -0.77 -7.58
C VAL A 560 -1.57 0.31 -8.10
N PHE A 561 -2.06 1.55 -8.22
CA PHE A 561 -1.35 2.60 -8.92
C PHE A 561 -0.49 3.52 -8.06
N HIS A 562 -0.68 3.56 -6.73
CA HIS A 562 0.11 4.43 -5.85
C HIS A 562 1.61 4.16 -5.93
N PHE A 563 2.02 2.90 -6.14
CA PHE A 563 3.43 2.53 -6.24
C PHE A 563 4.09 3.24 -7.44
N TYR A 564 3.39 3.37 -8.56
CA TYR A 564 3.91 4.12 -9.72
C TYR A 564 3.96 5.61 -9.47
N VAL A 565 2.99 6.18 -8.75
CA VAL A 565 2.96 7.61 -8.43
C VAL A 565 4.08 7.99 -7.47
N VAL A 566 4.20 7.25 -6.37
CA VAL A 566 5.12 7.55 -5.27
C VAL A 566 6.57 7.39 -5.71
N PHE A 567 6.89 6.27 -6.37
CA PHE A 567 8.25 6.00 -6.82
C PHE A 567 8.62 6.71 -8.13
N ALA A 568 7.66 7.37 -8.80
CA ALA A 568 7.94 8.16 -10.00
C ALA A 568 8.82 9.37 -9.80
N LYS A 569 9.03 9.81 -8.56
CA LYS A 569 9.98 10.89 -8.27
C LYS A 569 11.38 10.51 -8.72
N GLY A 570 11.84 9.30 -8.40
CA GLY A 570 13.15 8.80 -8.82
C GLY A 570 13.29 8.72 -10.35
N PHE A 571 12.21 8.40 -11.05
CA PHE A 571 12.15 8.21 -12.50
C PHE A 571 12.45 9.46 -13.34
N PHE A 572 12.19 10.66 -12.81
CA PHE A 572 12.33 11.92 -13.55
C PHE A 572 13.50 12.80 -13.07
N LEU A 573 14.31 12.30 -12.13
CA LEU A 573 15.47 13.02 -11.61
C LEU A 573 16.70 12.74 -12.48
N ASP A 574 17.36 13.82 -12.91
CA ASP A 574 18.60 13.79 -13.70
C ASP A 574 19.83 14.16 -12.85
N GLU A 575 19.61 14.51 -11.58
CA GLU A 575 20.59 15.03 -10.62
C GLU A 575 20.18 14.63 -9.19
N LEU A 576 21.12 14.73 -8.24
CA LEU A 576 20.84 14.48 -6.81
C LEU A 576 19.69 15.36 -6.33
N LEU A 577 18.77 14.77 -5.57
CA LEU A 577 17.62 15.48 -5.02
C LEU A 577 18.06 16.44 -3.90
N PRO A 578 17.88 17.76 -4.03
CA PRO A 578 17.94 18.65 -2.86
C PRO A 578 16.76 18.33 -1.94
N TYR A 579 17.02 18.09 -0.66
CA TYR A 579 16.01 17.68 0.30
C TYR A 579 15.92 18.66 1.48
N HIS A 580 14.73 19.20 1.70
CA HIS A 580 14.39 19.99 2.88
C HIS A 580 13.20 19.37 3.64
N ALA A 581 13.11 19.63 4.94
CA ALA A 581 12.04 19.06 5.78
C ALA A 581 10.61 19.40 5.31
N GLN A 582 10.41 20.58 4.70
CA GLN A 582 9.12 21.01 4.16
C GLN A 582 8.71 20.24 2.90
N ASP A 583 9.66 19.61 2.21
CA ASP A 583 9.40 18.87 0.98
C ASP A 583 8.65 17.57 1.27
N LEU A 584 8.88 16.94 2.43
CA LEU A 584 8.19 15.72 2.83
C LEU A 584 6.67 15.88 2.86
N VAL A 585 6.20 16.98 3.46
CA VAL A 585 4.75 17.27 3.58
C VAL A 585 4.14 17.58 2.21
N SER A 586 4.86 18.36 1.40
CA SER A 586 4.45 18.72 0.05
C SER A 586 4.36 17.50 -0.86
N TRP A 587 5.36 16.61 -0.79
CA TRP A 587 5.39 15.37 -1.55
C TRP A 587 4.35 14.38 -1.09
N LEU A 588 4.15 14.21 0.21
CA LEU A 588 3.10 13.36 0.74
C LEU A 588 1.72 13.82 0.27
N THR A 589 1.47 15.14 0.32
CA THR A 589 0.20 15.72 -0.14
C THR A 589 0.01 15.48 -1.63
N PHE A 590 1.05 15.72 -2.43
CA PHE A 590 1.03 15.46 -3.87
C PHE A 590 0.77 13.98 -4.16
N ASP A 591 1.48 13.06 -3.51
CA ASP A 591 1.39 11.62 -3.74
C ASP A 591 0.02 11.08 -3.39
N LEU A 592 -0.58 11.55 -2.29
CA LEU A 592 -1.95 11.19 -1.92
C LEU A 592 -2.95 11.65 -2.98
N LEU A 593 -2.89 12.93 -3.38
CA LEU A 593 -3.81 13.48 -4.37
C LEU A 593 -3.64 12.81 -5.74
N ALA A 594 -2.40 12.62 -6.17
CA ALA A 594 -2.07 11.98 -7.44
C ALA A 594 -2.44 10.49 -7.45
N ALA A 595 -2.22 9.75 -6.36
CA ALA A 595 -2.59 8.34 -6.26
C ALA A 595 -4.11 8.15 -6.30
N PHE A 596 -4.88 8.96 -5.55
CA PHE A 596 -6.35 8.90 -5.61
C PHE A 596 -6.90 9.42 -6.95
N GLY A 597 -6.25 10.43 -7.55
CA GLY A 597 -6.59 10.94 -8.88
C GLY A 597 -6.41 9.87 -9.96
N LEU A 598 -5.24 9.25 -10.02
CA LEU A 598 -4.96 8.16 -10.96
C LEU A 598 -5.83 6.93 -10.66
N GLY A 599 -6.03 6.58 -9.39
CA GLY A 599 -6.96 5.54 -8.97
C GLY A 599 -8.38 5.78 -9.50
N THR A 600 -8.87 7.02 -9.44
CA THR A 600 -10.18 7.40 -9.97
C THR A 600 -10.27 7.21 -11.47
N VAL A 601 -9.26 7.67 -12.22
CA VAL A 601 -9.18 7.48 -13.68
C VAL A 601 -9.22 6.00 -14.02
N MET A 602 -8.41 5.19 -13.35
CA MET A 602 -8.31 3.75 -13.63
C MET A 602 -9.56 2.97 -13.19
N THR A 603 -10.26 3.42 -12.13
CA THR A 603 -11.54 2.81 -11.75
C THR A 603 -12.63 3.06 -12.81
N ILE A 604 -12.73 4.28 -13.33
CA ILE A 604 -13.75 4.66 -14.32
C ILE A 604 -13.47 4.03 -15.68
N LEU A 605 -12.20 4.06 -16.11
CA LEU A 605 -11.79 3.55 -17.40
C LEU A 605 -11.68 2.04 -17.37
N VAL A 606 -10.95 1.43 -16.44
CA VAL A 606 -10.61 0.00 -16.50
C VAL A 606 -11.48 -0.84 -15.57
N GLU A 607 -11.54 -0.53 -14.28
CA GLU A 607 -12.18 -1.43 -13.30
C GLU A 607 -13.68 -1.62 -13.58
N PHE A 608 -14.44 -0.53 -13.75
CA PHE A 608 -15.90 -0.61 -13.89
C PHE A 608 -16.35 -1.32 -15.18
N PRO A 609 -15.79 -1.04 -16.37
CA PRO A 609 -16.14 -1.80 -17.57
C PRO A 609 -15.77 -3.27 -17.46
N CYS A 610 -14.57 -3.58 -16.97
CA CYS A 610 -14.13 -4.95 -16.82
C CYS A 610 -14.99 -5.74 -15.83
N LEU A 611 -15.43 -5.11 -14.73
CA LEU A 611 -16.39 -5.70 -13.80
C LEU A 611 -17.74 -5.99 -14.45
N ALA A 612 -18.21 -5.11 -15.34
CA ALA A 612 -19.46 -5.34 -16.06
C ALA A 612 -19.34 -6.53 -17.03
N LEU A 613 -18.24 -6.60 -17.78
CA LEU A 613 -17.95 -7.73 -18.69
C LEU A 613 -17.81 -9.04 -17.92
N GLN A 614 -17.07 -9.03 -16.81
CA GLN A 614 -16.86 -10.21 -15.99
C GLN A 614 -18.20 -10.83 -15.55
N LYS A 615 -19.15 -10.02 -15.10
CA LYS A 615 -20.47 -10.49 -14.67
C LYS A 615 -21.29 -11.10 -15.80
N LEU A 616 -21.03 -10.70 -17.05
CA LEU A 616 -21.69 -11.26 -18.23
C LEU A 616 -21.02 -12.58 -18.67
N CYS A 617 -19.70 -12.67 -18.59
CA CYS A 617 -18.94 -13.80 -19.11
C CYS A 617 -18.76 -14.95 -18.11
N LEU A 618 -18.75 -14.67 -16.79
CA LEU A 618 -18.46 -15.67 -15.77
C LEU A 618 -19.71 -16.19 -15.05
N PRO A 619 -19.72 -17.47 -14.64
CA PRO A 619 -20.79 -18.00 -13.81
C PRO A 619 -20.89 -17.22 -12.51
N GLN A 620 -22.13 -16.96 -12.08
CA GLN A 620 -22.44 -16.30 -10.81
C GLN A 620 -23.13 -17.31 -9.89
N VAL A 621 -22.89 -17.21 -8.59
CA VAL A 621 -23.60 -18.06 -7.62
C VAL A 621 -25.06 -17.64 -7.58
N LYS A 622 -25.93 -18.51 -8.08
CA LYS A 622 -27.38 -18.22 -8.16
C LYS A 622 -28.02 -18.32 -6.78
N PRO A 623 -29.01 -17.45 -6.46
CA PRO A 623 -29.92 -17.72 -5.36
C PRO A 623 -30.61 -19.08 -5.58
N ALA A 624 -30.82 -19.85 -4.52
CA ALA A 624 -31.73 -20.99 -4.63
C ALA A 624 -33.10 -20.48 -5.09
N ALA A 625 -33.70 -21.14 -6.08
CA ALA A 625 -35.09 -20.84 -6.43
C ALA A 625 -35.93 -21.01 -5.16
N LYS A 626 -36.67 -19.97 -4.76
CA LYS A 626 -37.67 -20.12 -3.70
C LYS A 626 -38.57 -21.28 -4.14
N LYS A 627 -38.59 -22.38 -3.39
CA LYS A 627 -39.74 -23.28 -3.45
C LYS A 627 -40.94 -22.40 -3.07
N LEU A 628 -41.84 -22.18 -4.02
CA LEU A 628 -43.18 -21.72 -3.73
C LEU A 628 -43.80 -22.84 -2.90
N GLU A 629 -43.79 -22.67 -1.58
CA GLU A 629 -44.62 -23.44 -0.65
C GLU A 629 -45.97 -22.73 -0.50
#